data_AF-A0A7X7FMZ2-F1
#
_entry.id   AF-A0A7X7FMZ2-F1
#
_cell.length_a   1.000
_cell.length_b   1.000
_cell.length_c   1.000
_cell.angle_alpha   90.00
_cell.angle_beta   90.00
_cell.angle_gamma   90.00
#
_symmetry.space_group_name_H-M   'P 1'
#
loop_
_entity.id
_entity.type
_entity.pdbx_description
1 polymer ?
#
loop_
_entity_poly.entity_id
_entity_poly.type
_entity_poly.pdbx_seq_one_letter_code
_entity_poly.pdbx_strand_id
1 'polypeptide(L)'
;SAPDFKGAIGVTHDNVEGVDITVPVYTFSETHYLAASQVTNAYKMTLFNLTGKVNNSSFKGLAPGECLFLGASGSKRGADDWEITFRFAGSPNRTGLSVGPISGISKKGWEYLWVRYADAEDSASHTLVKQPVAAYVERVYDEGNFGSLGIGT
;
A
#
# COMPACT_ATOMS: atom_id res chain seq x y z
N SER A 1 -12.30 37.09 -8.08
CA SER A 1 -12.67 35.70 -8.45
C SER A 1 -12.60 34.81 -7.23
N ALA A 2 -13.03 33.55 -7.32
CA ALA A 2 -12.77 32.58 -6.24
C ALA A 2 -11.26 32.28 -6.15
N PRO A 3 -10.68 32.09 -4.94
CA PRO A 3 -9.26 31.76 -4.80
C PRO A 3 -8.90 30.39 -5.38
N ASP A 4 -7.72 30.28 -5.99
CA ASP A 4 -7.18 29.04 -6.59
C ASP A 4 -6.20 28.33 -5.64
N PHE A 5 -6.68 27.25 -5.02
CA PHE A 5 -5.91 26.42 -4.10
C PHE A 5 -5.08 25.32 -4.80
N LYS A 6 -5.01 25.34 -6.14
CA LYS A 6 -4.22 24.41 -6.96
C LYS A 6 -4.41 22.94 -6.58
N GLY A 7 -5.66 22.53 -6.36
CA GLY A 7 -6.01 21.15 -6.03
C GLY A 7 -5.81 20.75 -4.56
N ALA A 8 -5.51 21.69 -3.65
CA ALA A 8 -5.69 21.44 -2.22
C ALA A 8 -7.19 21.27 -1.91
N ILE A 9 -7.53 20.28 -1.08
CA ILE A 9 -8.91 19.92 -0.71
C ILE A 9 -9.05 20.07 0.81
N GLY A 10 -10.21 20.54 1.29
CA GLY A 10 -10.43 20.74 2.73
C GLY A 10 -9.54 21.84 3.33
N VAL A 11 -9.35 22.94 2.60
CA VAL A 11 -8.51 24.06 3.05
C VAL A 11 -9.23 24.84 4.15
N THR A 12 -8.56 24.99 5.29
CA THR A 12 -8.97 25.87 6.40
C THR A 12 -8.07 27.10 6.44
N HIS A 13 -8.27 27.99 7.43
CA HIS A 13 -7.42 29.17 7.57
C HIS A 13 -5.94 28.80 7.75
N ASP A 14 -5.66 27.77 8.55
CA ASP A 14 -4.31 27.43 8.97
C ASP A 14 -3.77 26.16 8.31
N ASN A 15 -4.63 25.31 7.72
CA ASN A 15 -4.24 23.97 7.28
C ASN A 15 -4.97 23.48 6.02
N VAL A 16 -4.50 22.35 5.47
CA VAL A 16 -5.18 21.58 4.43
C VAL A 16 -5.52 20.20 5.01
N GLU A 17 -6.81 19.92 5.19
CA GLU A 17 -7.29 18.68 5.82
C GLU A 17 -7.34 17.51 4.83
N GLY A 18 -7.49 17.79 3.55
CA GLY A 18 -7.72 16.76 2.53
C GLY A 18 -9.13 16.18 2.59
N VAL A 19 -9.29 15.00 2.03
CA VAL A 19 -10.53 14.22 2.06
C VAL A 19 -10.22 12.74 1.95
N ASP A 20 -11.00 11.90 2.63
CA ASP A 20 -10.93 10.47 2.46
C ASP A 20 -11.65 10.04 1.18
N ILE A 21 -10.98 9.23 0.38
CA ILE A 21 -11.57 8.57 -0.79
C ILE A 21 -11.39 7.07 -0.65
N THR A 22 -12.29 6.31 -1.27
CA THR A 22 -12.10 4.87 -1.44
C THR A 22 -10.91 4.64 -2.37
N VAL A 23 -9.78 4.19 -1.81
CA VAL A 23 -8.67 3.65 -2.58
C VAL A 23 -8.97 2.17 -2.87
N PRO A 24 -8.97 1.71 -4.13
CA PRO A 24 -9.25 0.32 -4.44
C PRO A 24 -8.22 -0.62 -3.80
N VAL A 25 -8.66 -1.41 -2.81
CA VAL A 25 -7.88 -2.48 -2.19
C VAL A 25 -8.60 -3.79 -2.46
N TYR A 26 -7.90 -4.74 -3.09
CA TYR A 26 -8.41 -6.08 -3.34
C TYR A 26 -7.96 -7.04 -2.24
N THR A 27 -8.83 -7.36 -1.29
CA THR A 27 -8.51 -8.31 -0.22
C THR A 27 -8.92 -9.72 -0.63
N PHE A 28 -8.02 -10.68 -0.48
CA PHE A 28 -8.28 -12.08 -0.79
C PHE A 28 -7.59 -13.03 0.19
N SER A 29 -8.03 -14.30 0.19
CA SER A 29 -7.41 -15.37 0.96
C SER A 29 -7.38 -16.68 0.20
N GLU A 30 -6.34 -17.47 0.44
CA GLU A 30 -6.17 -18.81 -0.09
C GLU A 30 -5.96 -19.80 1.05
N THR A 31 -6.68 -20.92 1.03
CA THR A 31 -6.46 -22.02 1.98
C THR A 31 -5.71 -23.15 1.28
N HIS A 32 -4.61 -23.59 1.88
CA HIS A 32 -3.77 -24.67 1.39
C HIS A 32 -3.65 -25.77 2.43
N TYR A 33 -3.63 -27.03 1.98
CA TYR A 33 -3.32 -28.19 2.80
C TYR A 33 -1.84 -28.55 2.62
N LEU A 34 -1.05 -28.40 3.67
CA LEU A 34 0.40 -28.58 3.64
C LEU A 34 0.83 -29.75 4.52
N ALA A 35 1.72 -30.59 3.99
CA ALA A 35 2.26 -31.72 4.74
C ALA A 35 2.94 -31.27 6.05
N ALA A 36 2.83 -32.09 7.10
CA ALA A 36 3.45 -31.81 8.39
C ALA A 36 4.99 -31.62 8.29
N SER A 37 5.64 -32.28 7.32
CA SER A 37 7.06 -32.12 7.02
C SER A 37 7.43 -30.75 6.44
N GLN A 38 6.47 -30.04 5.82
CA GLN A 38 6.66 -28.69 5.30
C GLN A 38 6.48 -27.64 6.39
N VAL A 39 5.53 -27.83 7.30
CA VAL A 39 5.18 -26.86 8.37
C VAL A 39 6.12 -26.98 9.57
N THR A 40 7.41 -26.80 9.31
CA THR A 40 8.47 -26.77 10.31
C THR A 40 8.48 -25.47 11.12
N ASN A 41 9.27 -25.39 12.19
CA ASN A 41 9.47 -24.13 12.91
C ASN A 41 10.08 -23.05 12.01
N ALA A 42 11.02 -23.43 11.13
CA ALA A 42 11.62 -22.52 10.16
C ALA A 42 10.56 -21.93 9.21
N TYR A 43 9.64 -22.77 8.72
CA TYR A 43 8.54 -22.31 7.88
C TYR A 43 7.61 -21.32 8.60
N LYS A 44 7.26 -21.59 9.87
CA LYS A 44 6.47 -20.64 10.69
C LYS A 44 7.19 -19.30 10.86
N MET A 45 8.52 -19.31 11.05
CA MET A 45 9.31 -18.08 11.08
C MET A 45 9.36 -17.36 9.73
N THR A 46 9.36 -18.08 8.61
CA THR A 46 9.20 -17.48 7.27
C THR A 46 7.87 -16.73 7.16
N LEU A 47 6.76 -17.35 7.59
CA LEU A 47 5.45 -16.70 7.58
C LEU A 47 5.44 -15.46 8.48
N PHE A 48 6.00 -15.56 9.68
CA PHE A 48 6.15 -14.43 10.60
C PHE A 48 6.94 -13.28 9.96
N ASN A 49 8.11 -13.57 9.38
CA ASN A 49 9.00 -12.56 8.80
C ASN A 49 8.45 -11.91 7.53
N LEU A 50 7.61 -12.61 6.76
CA LEU A 50 6.97 -12.06 5.56
C LEU A 50 5.69 -11.29 5.87
N THR A 51 5.08 -11.50 7.03
CA THR A 51 3.85 -10.78 7.41
C THR A 51 4.15 -9.28 7.49
N GLY A 52 3.32 -8.46 6.86
CA GLY A 52 3.55 -7.02 6.76
C GLY A 52 4.60 -6.62 5.73
N LYS A 53 4.97 -7.51 4.80
CA LYS A 53 5.80 -7.16 3.64
C LYS A 53 4.98 -7.19 2.36
N VAL A 54 5.49 -6.52 1.33
CA VAL A 54 4.96 -6.61 -0.04
C VAL A 54 5.80 -7.54 -0.91
N ASN A 55 5.20 -8.10 -1.96
CA ASN A 55 5.89 -8.96 -2.90
C ASN A 55 7.02 -8.23 -3.64
N ASN A 56 8.22 -8.83 -3.69
CA ASN A 56 9.35 -8.31 -4.47
C ASN A 56 9.38 -8.79 -5.94
N SER A 57 8.44 -9.64 -6.32
CA SER A 57 8.28 -10.26 -7.64
C SER A 57 6.80 -10.51 -7.89
N SER A 58 6.38 -10.78 -9.13
CA SER A 58 4.97 -11.02 -9.43
C SER A 58 4.38 -12.13 -8.55
N PHE A 59 3.18 -11.90 -8.01
CA PHE A 59 2.51 -12.83 -7.11
C PHE A 59 0.99 -12.73 -7.26
N LYS A 60 0.34 -13.85 -7.59
CA LYS A 60 -1.11 -14.01 -7.81
C LYS A 60 -1.69 -13.01 -8.81
N GLY A 61 -0.94 -12.77 -9.88
CA GLY A 61 -1.29 -11.80 -10.92
C GLY A 61 -1.03 -10.33 -10.57
N LEU A 62 -0.47 -10.04 -9.38
CA LEU A 62 -0.09 -8.70 -8.95
C LEU A 62 1.39 -8.45 -9.24
N ALA A 63 1.73 -7.24 -9.69
CA ALA A 63 3.11 -6.83 -9.98
C ALA A 63 3.93 -6.65 -8.69
N PRO A 64 5.27 -6.54 -8.77
CA PRO A 64 6.10 -6.27 -7.59
C PRO A 64 5.64 -5.00 -6.86
N GLY A 65 5.47 -5.09 -5.53
CA GLY A 65 5.02 -4.01 -4.67
C GLY A 65 3.50 -3.85 -4.56
N GLU A 66 2.71 -4.70 -5.22
CA GLU A 66 1.24 -4.59 -5.23
C GLU A 66 0.54 -5.52 -4.23
N CYS A 67 1.16 -6.62 -3.81
CA CYS A 67 0.57 -7.61 -2.91
C CYS A 67 1.19 -7.53 -1.51
N LEU A 68 0.40 -7.11 -0.52
CA LEU A 68 0.73 -7.14 0.91
C LEU A 68 0.31 -8.47 1.53
N PHE A 69 1.22 -9.13 2.24
CA PHE A 69 0.90 -10.33 3.02
C PHE A 69 0.42 -9.93 4.42
N LEU A 70 -0.87 -10.18 4.71
CA LEU A 70 -1.53 -9.87 5.97
C LEU A 70 -1.30 -10.95 7.04
N GLY A 71 -0.65 -12.05 6.66
CA GLY A 71 -0.33 -13.17 7.53
C GLY A 71 -1.10 -14.43 7.18
N ALA A 72 -0.80 -15.49 7.93
CA ALA A 72 -1.42 -16.79 7.76
C ALA A 72 -1.82 -17.39 9.11
N SER A 73 -2.91 -18.15 9.09
CA SER A 73 -3.48 -18.83 10.25
C SER A 73 -3.85 -20.25 9.86
N GLY A 74 -3.46 -21.23 10.66
CA GLY A 74 -3.75 -22.62 10.35
C GLY A 74 -3.76 -23.52 11.56
N SER A 75 -4.30 -24.72 11.35
CA SER A 75 -4.37 -25.76 12.37
C SER A 75 -4.10 -27.13 11.76
N LYS A 76 -3.76 -28.09 12.62
CA LYS A 76 -3.55 -29.50 12.25
C LYS A 76 -4.41 -30.36 13.15
N ARG A 77 -5.10 -31.36 12.58
CA ARG A 77 -5.78 -32.41 13.35
C ARG A 77 -4.94 -33.68 13.32
N GLY A 78 -4.44 -34.12 14.48
CA GLY A 78 -3.71 -35.39 14.61
C GLY A 78 -2.49 -35.50 13.67
N ALA A 79 -2.47 -36.55 12.85
CA ALA A 79 -1.39 -36.84 11.91
C ALA A 79 -1.59 -36.20 10.51
N ASP A 80 -2.74 -35.57 10.26
CA ASP A 80 -3.15 -35.08 8.94
C ASP A 80 -2.35 -33.84 8.47
N ASP A 81 -2.63 -33.36 7.27
CA ASP A 81 -2.05 -32.12 6.75
C ASP A 81 -2.50 -30.90 7.56
N TRP A 82 -1.67 -29.86 7.55
CA TRP A 82 -2.04 -28.54 8.06
C TRP A 82 -2.97 -27.85 7.09
N GLU A 83 -4.14 -27.43 7.57
CA GLU A 83 -5.00 -26.50 6.85
C GLU A 83 -4.58 -25.07 7.22
N ILE A 84 -4.01 -24.33 6.26
CA ILE A 84 -3.51 -22.97 6.49
C ILE A 84 -4.18 -22.00 5.52
N THR A 85 -4.83 -20.96 6.06
CA THR A 85 -5.38 -19.84 5.30
C THR A 85 -4.40 -18.67 5.31
N PHE A 86 -4.04 -18.20 4.13
CA PHE A 86 -3.18 -17.05 3.88
C PHE A 86 -4.04 -15.85 3.49
N ARG A 87 -3.69 -14.65 3.95
CA ARG A 87 -4.45 -13.43 3.70
C ARG A 87 -3.58 -12.39 3.02
N PHE A 88 -4.14 -11.75 2.00
CA PHE A 88 -3.44 -10.78 1.18
C PHE A 88 -4.32 -9.57 0.89
N ALA A 89 -3.67 -8.45 0.58
CA ALA A 89 -4.31 -7.29 0.01
C ALA A 89 -3.53 -6.80 -1.21
N GLY A 90 -4.24 -6.53 -2.31
CA GLY A 90 -3.71 -5.97 -3.54
C GLY A 90 -3.98 -4.47 -3.63
N SER A 91 -2.97 -3.69 -4.00
CA SER A 91 -3.08 -2.27 -4.34
C SER A 91 -2.22 -2.00 -5.58
N PRO A 92 -2.76 -1.40 -6.66
CA PRO A 92 -2.02 -1.22 -7.90
C PRO A 92 -0.93 -0.15 -7.77
N ASN A 93 0.20 -0.38 -8.44
CA ASN A 93 1.22 0.64 -8.65
C ASN A 93 0.67 1.75 -9.57
N ARG A 94 1.05 2.99 -9.32
CA ARG A 94 0.55 4.16 -10.06
C ARG A 94 1.71 5.05 -10.50
N THR A 95 1.63 5.49 -11.75
CA THR A 95 2.55 6.45 -12.36
C THR A 95 1.77 7.62 -12.94
N GLY A 96 2.43 8.75 -13.15
CA GLY A 96 1.79 9.94 -13.75
C GLY A 96 0.74 10.58 -12.86
N LEU A 97 0.79 10.33 -11.55
CA LEU A 97 -0.06 11.02 -10.59
C LEU A 97 0.32 12.51 -10.53
N SER A 98 -0.66 13.34 -10.18
CA SER A 98 -0.48 14.79 -10.03
C SER A 98 -1.18 15.32 -8.78
N VAL A 99 -0.56 16.28 -8.12
CA VAL A 99 -1.15 17.08 -7.04
C VAL A 99 -0.92 18.55 -7.39
N GLY A 100 -1.98 19.23 -7.85
CA GLY A 100 -1.85 20.58 -8.38
C GLY A 100 -0.85 20.65 -9.52
N PRO A 101 0.16 21.55 -9.47
CA PRO A 101 1.20 21.65 -10.50
C PRO A 101 2.26 20.55 -10.41
N ILE A 102 2.32 19.79 -9.30
CA ILE A 102 3.28 18.71 -9.13
C ILE A 102 2.77 17.53 -9.95
N SER A 103 3.54 17.10 -10.95
CA SER A 103 3.16 16.05 -11.90
C SER A 103 4.25 14.98 -12.01
N GLY A 104 3.93 13.86 -12.66
CA GLY A 104 4.88 12.75 -12.86
C GLY A 104 5.15 11.92 -11.61
N ILE A 105 4.31 12.03 -10.57
CA ILE A 105 4.48 11.28 -9.32
C ILE A 105 4.26 9.79 -9.61
N SER A 106 5.19 8.97 -9.14
CA SER A 106 5.12 7.51 -9.22
C SER A 106 5.19 6.93 -7.82
N LYS A 107 4.35 5.93 -7.56
CA LYS A 107 4.16 5.32 -6.25
C LYS A 107 3.76 3.85 -6.41
N LYS A 108 4.35 2.96 -5.63
CA LYS A 108 3.90 1.57 -5.49
C LYS A 108 2.61 1.49 -4.68
N GLY A 109 1.86 0.40 -4.84
CA GLY A 109 0.53 0.21 -4.25
C GLY A 109 0.46 0.50 -2.74
N TRP A 110 1.52 0.16 -2.01
CA TRP A 110 1.58 0.26 -0.55
C TRP A 110 2.58 1.29 -0.02
N GLU A 111 3.18 2.11 -0.88
CA GLU A 111 3.94 3.27 -0.41
C GLU A 111 2.98 4.33 0.18
N TYR A 112 3.50 5.37 0.83
CA TYR A 112 2.70 6.46 1.38
C TYR A 112 3.02 7.76 0.63
N LEU A 113 1.99 8.40 0.07
CA LEU A 113 2.16 9.67 -0.65
C LEU A 113 1.58 10.77 0.24
N TRP A 114 2.40 11.76 0.58
CA TRP A 114 1.96 12.94 1.33
C TRP A 114 2.46 14.22 0.68
N VAL A 115 1.79 15.33 0.97
CA VAL A 115 1.97 16.60 0.26
C VAL A 115 2.29 17.68 1.27
N ARG A 116 3.30 18.49 0.98
CA ARG A 116 3.62 19.70 1.74
C ARG A 116 2.96 20.89 1.06
N TYR A 117 2.32 21.74 1.86
CA TYR A 117 1.67 22.97 1.42
C TYR A 117 2.41 24.20 1.94
N ALA A 118 2.32 25.31 1.22
CA ALA A 118 2.83 26.62 1.66
C ALA A 118 1.86 27.74 1.28
N ASP A 119 1.99 28.89 1.92
CA ASP A 119 1.25 30.09 1.55
C ASP A 119 1.74 30.63 0.21
N ALA A 120 0.79 30.98 -0.66
CA ALA A 120 1.02 31.60 -1.95
C ALA A 120 -0.02 32.71 -2.17
N GLU A 121 0.38 33.80 -2.82
CA GLU A 121 -0.57 34.81 -3.27
C GLU A 121 -1.31 34.29 -4.50
N ASP A 122 -2.64 34.26 -4.46
CA ASP A 122 -3.45 34.17 -5.66
C ASP A 122 -3.65 35.58 -6.24
N SER A 123 -2.93 35.87 -7.32
CA SER A 123 -2.99 37.16 -8.01
C SER A 123 -4.37 37.50 -8.58
N ALA A 124 -5.25 36.52 -8.79
CA ALA A 124 -6.58 36.76 -9.37
C ALA A 124 -7.61 37.17 -8.29
N SER A 125 -7.51 36.60 -7.10
CA SER A 125 -8.37 36.95 -5.96
C SER A 125 -7.73 37.95 -5.00
N HIS A 126 -6.42 38.22 -5.13
CA HIS A 126 -5.61 39.03 -4.21
C HIS A 126 -5.68 38.52 -2.76
N THR A 127 -5.62 37.20 -2.58
CA THR A 127 -5.66 36.55 -1.27
C THR A 127 -4.52 35.57 -1.09
N LEU A 128 -4.05 35.39 0.14
CA LEU A 128 -3.17 34.28 0.49
C LEU A 128 -3.95 32.96 0.53
N VAL A 129 -3.40 31.95 -0.12
CA VAL A 129 -3.95 30.58 -0.21
C VAL A 129 -2.88 29.55 0.11
N LYS A 130 -3.28 28.39 0.63
CA LYS A 130 -2.39 27.23 0.77
C LYS A 130 -2.33 26.47 -0.56
N GLN A 131 -1.15 26.30 -1.14
CA GLN A 131 -0.92 25.55 -2.37
C GLN A 131 0.12 24.43 -2.16
N PRO A 132 -0.01 23.29 -2.87
CA PRO A 132 0.96 22.21 -2.78
C PRO A 132 2.30 22.63 -3.39
N VAL A 133 3.40 22.40 -2.66
CA VAL A 133 4.77 22.78 -3.07
C VAL A 133 5.71 21.59 -3.20
N ALA A 134 5.41 20.46 -2.56
CA ALA A 134 6.17 19.23 -2.69
C ALA A 134 5.27 18.01 -2.43
N ALA A 135 5.61 16.90 -3.07
CA ALA A 135 4.99 15.60 -2.85
C ALA A 135 6.09 14.58 -2.51
N TYR A 136 5.86 13.77 -1.49
CA TYR A 136 6.81 12.81 -0.95
C TYR A 136 6.21 11.41 -1.01
N VAL A 137 6.99 10.46 -1.52
CA VAL A 137 6.61 9.05 -1.61
C VAL A 137 7.52 8.26 -0.69
N GLU A 138 6.94 7.67 0.35
CA GLU A 138 7.67 6.95 1.39
C GLU A 138 7.38 5.46 1.32
N ARG A 139 8.44 4.66 1.42
CA ARG A 139 8.30 3.22 1.58
C ARG A 139 7.99 2.89 3.03
N VAL A 140 6.75 2.48 3.30
CA VAL A 140 6.26 2.13 4.66
C VAL A 140 6.12 0.63 4.89
N TYR A 141 6.23 -0.18 3.83
CA TYR A 141 6.34 -1.64 3.91
C TYR A 141 7.60 -2.12 3.21
N ASP A 142 8.32 -3.03 3.84
CA ASP A 142 9.46 -3.69 3.20
C ASP A 142 9.02 -4.70 2.15
N GLU A 143 9.91 -5.00 1.20
CA GLU A 143 9.70 -6.06 0.23
C GLU A 143 10.13 -7.43 0.79
N GLY A 144 9.47 -8.50 0.33
CA GLY A 144 9.77 -9.87 0.70
C GLY A 144 9.59 -10.83 -0.48
N ASN A 145 10.37 -11.92 -0.47
CA ASN A 145 10.25 -12.98 -1.48
C ASN A 145 9.08 -13.91 -1.16
N PHE A 146 7.93 -13.64 -1.78
CA PHE A 146 6.70 -14.41 -1.56
C PHE A 146 6.73 -15.82 -2.16
N GLY A 147 7.72 -16.15 -3.02
CA GLY A 147 7.99 -17.54 -3.39
C GLY A 147 8.31 -18.41 -2.17
N SER A 148 8.82 -17.81 -1.08
CA SER A 148 9.11 -18.51 0.18
C SER A 148 7.86 -18.89 0.98
N LEU A 149 6.68 -18.42 0.59
CA LEU A 149 5.41 -18.87 1.16
C LEU A 149 5.07 -20.31 0.72
N GLY A 150 5.64 -20.80 -0.39
CA GLY A 150 5.47 -22.18 -0.81
C GLY A 150 4.05 -22.57 -1.26
N ILE A 151 3.26 -21.59 -1.74
CA ILE A 151 1.85 -21.78 -2.17
C ILE A 151 1.62 -21.41 -3.65
N GLY A 152 2.69 -21.40 -4.44
CA GLY A 152 2.70 -20.89 -5.81
C GLY A 152 2.66 -19.35 -5.87
N THR A 153 3.02 -18.82 -7.03
CA THR A 153 2.99 -17.38 -7.36
C THR A 153 1.92 -17.08 -8.37
#